data_AF-A0A8C2ZIY4-F1
#
_entry.id   AF-A0A8C2ZIY4-F1
#
_cell.length_a   1.000
_cell.length_b   1.000
_cell.length_c   1.000
_cell.angle_alpha   90.00
_cell.angle_beta   90.00
_cell.angle_gamma   90.00
#
_symmetry.space_group_name_H-M   'P 1'
#
loop_
_entity.id
_entity.type
_entity.pdbx_description
1 polymer ?
#
loop_
_entity_poly.entity_id
_entity_poly.type
_entity_poly.pdbx_seq_one_letter_code
_entity_poly.pdbx_strand_id
1 'polypeptide(L)'
;MAAVFLLGCISCKRRAEVSARTTVDWHFKPLEEEEFRHIFHYAHPRAKILHEDFSDRLEWHGTKTRDIQIGAIYIHNVIFNDTGTYRCTINRTLFLPQYEEHVTVEKEVELNVVAVANRELTVVIAEIMMYVLIVVLQLWLVLVLVYCYKKISEQREARDARKALRDQAE
;
A
#
# COMPACT_ATOMS: atom_id res chain seq x y z
N MET A 1 21.88 8.18 9.59
CA MET A 1 20.56 7.54 9.76
C MET A 1 20.66 6.17 9.14
N ALA A 2 20.52 5.11 9.93
CA ALA A 2 20.45 3.75 9.40
C ALA A 2 19.15 3.61 8.60
N ALA A 3 19.25 3.17 7.34
CA ALA A 3 18.08 2.85 6.55
C ALA A 3 17.46 1.55 7.08
N VAL A 4 16.15 1.56 7.32
CA VAL A 4 15.37 0.42 7.78
C VAL A 4 14.25 0.17 6.79
N PHE A 5 14.07 -1.08 6.38
CA PHE A 5 13.01 -1.48 5.45
C PHE A 5 12.18 -2.63 6.03
N LEU A 6 10.86 -2.57 5.83
CA LEU A 6 9.93 -3.62 6.29
C LEU A 6 9.57 -4.52 5.11
N LEU A 7 9.96 -5.80 5.18
CA LEU A 7 9.44 -6.83 4.29
C LEU A 7 8.19 -7.45 4.93
N GLY A 8 7.04 -7.17 4.33
CA GLY A 8 5.75 -7.70 4.77
C GLY A 8 5.31 -8.89 3.92
N CYS A 9 4.99 -10.01 4.57
CA CYS A 9 4.33 -11.15 3.94
C CYS A 9 3.02 -11.44 4.67
N ILE A 10 1.90 -11.47 3.93
CA ILE A 10 0.56 -11.67 4.50
C ILE A 10 -0.06 -12.90 3.87
N SER A 11 -0.50 -13.85 4.71
CA SER A 11 -1.25 -15.04 4.32
C SER A 11 -2.45 -15.21 5.24
N CYS A 12 -3.61 -14.78 4.75
CA CYS A 12 -4.87 -14.90 5.45
C CYS A 12 -5.43 -16.34 5.33
N LYS A 13 -5.98 -16.86 6.42
CA LYS A 13 -6.76 -18.11 6.38
C LYS A 13 -8.08 -17.83 5.67
N ARG A 14 -8.60 -18.83 4.94
CA ARG A 14 -9.94 -18.73 4.31
C ARG A 14 -11.06 -18.53 5.34
N ARG A 15 -10.88 -19.10 6.54
CA ARG A 15 -11.83 -19.09 7.64
C ARG A 15 -11.09 -18.68 8.92
N ALA A 16 -11.49 -17.59 9.57
CA ALA A 16 -10.72 -16.96 10.63
C ALA A 16 -10.80 -17.72 11.96
N GLU A 17 -11.94 -18.35 12.24
CA GLU A 17 -12.26 -19.08 13.47
C GLU A 17 -11.53 -20.41 13.63
N VAL A 18 -10.99 -20.98 12.54
CA VAL A 18 -10.25 -22.25 12.60
C VAL A 18 -8.92 -21.99 13.31
N SER A 19 -8.70 -22.64 14.44
CA SER A 19 -7.44 -22.53 15.17
C SER A 19 -6.28 -23.06 14.33
N ALA A 20 -5.13 -22.39 14.38
CA ALA A 20 -3.97 -22.78 13.61
C ALA A 20 -2.67 -22.57 14.38
N ARG A 21 -1.66 -23.33 14.01
CA ARG A 21 -0.26 -23.08 14.38
C ARG A 21 0.52 -22.79 13.11
N THR A 22 1.33 -21.75 13.13
CA THR A 22 2.07 -21.31 11.96
C THR A 22 3.54 -21.10 12.29
N THR A 23 4.40 -21.42 11.33
CA THR A 23 5.81 -21.03 11.28
C THR A 23 6.06 -20.28 9.99
N VAL A 24 7.02 -19.36 10.03
CA VAL A 24 7.39 -18.54 8.87
C VAL A 24 8.87 -18.71 8.62
N ASP A 25 9.21 -19.06 7.39
CA ASP A 25 10.56 -19.19 6.89
C ASP A 25 10.77 -18.12 5.81
N TRP A 26 11.86 -17.37 5.90
CA TRP A 26 12.27 -16.40 4.89
C TRP A 26 13.53 -16.88 4.20
N HIS A 27 13.50 -16.84 2.88
CA HIS A 27 14.63 -17.16 2.03
C HIS A 27 15.01 -15.94 1.21
N PHE A 28 16.29 -15.83 0.87
CA PHE A 28 16.84 -14.77 0.04
C PHE A 28 17.63 -15.36 -1.11
N LYS A 29 17.46 -14.79 -2.29
CA LYS A 29 18.20 -15.11 -3.51
C LYS A 29 18.77 -13.80 -4.08
N PRO A 30 20.10 -13.64 -4.08
CA PRO A 30 20.77 -12.53 -4.76
C PRO A 30 20.48 -12.53 -6.27
N LEU A 31 20.63 -11.37 -6.92
CA LEU A 31 20.45 -11.24 -8.39
C LEU A 31 21.35 -12.16 -9.23
N GLU A 32 22.56 -12.43 -8.74
CA GLU A 32 23.59 -13.19 -9.46
C GLU A 32 23.50 -14.71 -9.20
N GLU A 33 22.62 -15.15 -8.32
CA GLU A 33 22.50 -16.55 -7.88
C GLU A 33 21.13 -17.14 -8.21
N GLU A 34 21.10 -18.43 -8.48
CA GLU A 34 19.85 -19.15 -8.79
C GLU A 34 19.18 -19.75 -7.55
N GLU A 35 19.94 -20.01 -6.48
CA GLU A 35 19.46 -20.71 -5.31
C GLU A 35 19.04 -19.79 -4.16
N PHE A 36 17.98 -20.21 -3.46
CA PHE A 36 17.47 -19.54 -2.27
C PHE A 36 18.18 -20.00 -1.02
N ARG A 37 18.70 -19.05 -0.24
CA ARG A 37 19.34 -19.30 1.06
C ARG A 37 18.33 -19.03 2.17
N HIS A 38 18.28 -19.91 3.18
CA HIS A 38 17.40 -19.72 4.33
C HIS A 38 18.00 -18.69 5.29
N ILE A 39 17.37 -17.51 5.42
CA ILE A 39 17.92 -16.39 6.19
C ILE A 39 17.27 -16.23 7.57
N PHE A 40 16.00 -16.60 7.73
CA PHE A 40 15.27 -16.34 8.96
C PHE A 40 14.13 -17.33 9.17
N HIS A 41 14.02 -17.85 10.39
CA HIS A 41 12.96 -18.76 10.82
C HIS A 41 12.26 -18.19 12.05
N TYR A 42 10.93 -18.13 12.03
CA TYR A 42 10.13 -17.73 13.17
C TYR A 42 9.08 -18.79 13.51
N ALA A 43 9.14 -19.22 14.77
CA ALA A 43 8.16 -20.08 15.40
C ALA A 43 7.86 -19.52 16.78
N HIS A 44 6.70 -18.89 16.93
CA HIS A 44 6.35 -18.13 18.13
C HIS A 44 6.65 -18.91 19.44
N PRO A 45 7.35 -18.29 20.41
CA PRO A 45 7.81 -16.89 20.46
C PRO A 45 9.25 -16.68 19.96
N ARG A 46 9.89 -17.68 19.35
CA ARG A 46 11.32 -17.66 19.02
C ARG A 46 11.56 -17.28 17.56
N ALA A 47 12.43 -16.31 17.35
CA ALA A 47 13.03 -15.98 16.06
C ALA A 47 14.45 -16.54 16.00
N LYS A 48 14.89 -16.98 14.82
CA LYS A 48 16.25 -17.41 14.54
C LYS A 48 16.72 -16.80 13.23
N ILE A 49 17.83 -16.10 13.27
CA ILE A 49 18.56 -15.68 12.08
C ILE A 49 19.50 -16.83 11.72
N LEU A 50 19.48 -17.26 10.46
CA LEU A 50 20.16 -18.47 10.00
C LEU A 50 21.33 -18.19 9.05
N HIS A 51 21.48 -16.95 8.60
CA HIS A 51 22.54 -16.55 7.67
C HIS A 51 23.37 -15.40 8.24
N GLU A 52 24.70 -15.48 8.09
CA GLU A 52 25.66 -14.55 8.68
C GLU A 52 25.53 -13.11 8.13
N ASP A 53 25.33 -12.94 6.82
CA ASP A 53 25.11 -11.63 6.17
C ASP A 53 23.95 -10.80 6.76
N PHE A 54 23.02 -11.49 7.43
CA PHE A 54 21.83 -10.92 8.04
C PHE A 54 21.88 -10.95 9.58
N SER A 55 23.01 -11.37 10.16
CA SER A 55 23.20 -11.44 11.62
C SER A 55 22.94 -10.09 12.27
N ASP A 56 22.12 -10.10 13.31
CA ASP A 56 21.70 -8.91 14.09
C ASP A 56 21.03 -7.78 13.29
N ARG A 57 20.66 -8.03 12.02
CA ARG A 57 19.98 -7.06 11.14
C ARG A 57 18.51 -7.36 10.95
N LEU A 58 18.10 -8.61 11.16
CA LEU A 58 16.70 -9.04 11.00
C LEU A 58 15.94 -9.02 12.32
N GLU A 59 14.79 -8.35 12.31
CA GLU A 59 13.90 -8.29 13.47
C GLU A 59 12.48 -8.69 13.09
N TRP A 60 11.83 -9.50 13.95
CA TRP A 60 10.44 -9.88 13.73
C TRP A 60 9.47 -8.74 14.03
N HIS A 61 8.64 -8.37 13.05
CA HIS A 61 7.57 -7.38 13.20
C HIS A 61 6.18 -7.92 12.80
N GLY A 62 6.07 -9.22 12.54
CA GLY A 62 4.81 -9.89 12.24
C GLY A 62 3.93 -10.14 13.47
N THR A 63 2.89 -10.96 13.28
CA THR A 63 1.97 -11.37 14.35
C THR A 63 2.73 -12.10 15.47
N LYS A 64 2.57 -11.66 16.72
CA LYS A 64 3.25 -12.22 17.90
C LYS A 64 2.39 -13.26 18.63
N THR A 65 1.75 -14.17 17.87
CA THR A 65 0.93 -15.28 18.39
C THR A 65 1.30 -16.58 17.68
N ARG A 66 0.74 -17.72 18.10
CA ARG A 66 0.93 -19.02 17.43
C ARG A 66 0.25 -19.11 16.06
N ASP A 67 -0.82 -18.33 15.85
CA ASP A 67 -1.56 -18.25 14.59
C ASP A 67 -1.13 -17.00 13.82
N ILE A 68 -0.01 -17.15 13.11
CA ILE A 68 0.64 -16.05 12.40
C ILE A 68 -0.08 -15.84 11.08
N GLN A 69 -0.61 -14.64 10.84
CA GLN A 69 -1.18 -14.26 9.54
C GLN A 69 -0.28 -13.28 8.79
N ILE A 70 0.46 -12.45 9.53
CA ILE A 70 1.41 -11.48 9.01
C ILE A 70 2.81 -11.94 9.42
N GLY A 71 3.60 -12.38 8.45
CA GLY A 71 4.99 -12.73 8.62
C GLY A 71 5.92 -11.62 8.15
N ALA A 72 6.02 -10.54 8.91
CA ALA A 72 6.83 -9.38 8.53
C ALA A 72 8.17 -9.33 9.29
N ILE A 73 9.23 -8.91 8.60
CA ILE A 73 10.57 -8.71 9.16
C ILE A 73 11.10 -7.32 8.81
N TYR A 74 11.79 -6.68 9.74
CA TYR A 74 12.62 -5.52 9.45
C TYR A 74 14.01 -5.96 9.00
N ILE A 75 14.54 -5.30 7.98
CA ILE A 75 15.96 -5.32 7.64
C ILE A 75 16.55 -3.99 8.11
N HIS A 76 17.43 -4.06 9.10
CA HIS A 76 18.20 -2.92 9.61
C HIS A 76 19.51 -2.76 8.83
N ASN A 77 19.98 -1.51 8.70
CA ASN A 77 21.19 -1.14 7.96
C ASN A 77 21.15 -1.68 6.52
N VAL A 78 20.12 -1.32 5.75
CA VAL A 78 19.95 -1.78 4.36
C VAL A 78 21.13 -1.31 3.49
N ILE A 79 21.69 -2.22 2.69
CA ILE A 79 22.81 -2.00 1.76
C ILE A 79 22.42 -2.46 0.34
N PHE A 80 23.19 -2.04 -0.67
CA PHE A 80 22.91 -2.41 -2.07
C PHE A 80 22.91 -3.94 -2.32
N ASN A 81 23.70 -4.70 -1.57
CA ASN A 81 23.76 -6.17 -1.68
C ASN A 81 22.51 -6.88 -1.16
N ASP A 82 21.63 -6.18 -0.42
CA ASP A 82 20.34 -6.75 0.00
C ASP A 82 19.33 -6.78 -1.17
N THR A 83 19.71 -6.25 -2.34
CA THR A 83 18.93 -6.31 -3.58
C THR A 83 18.84 -7.74 -4.08
N GLY A 84 17.61 -8.20 -4.33
CA GLY A 84 17.35 -9.55 -4.81
C GLY A 84 15.91 -9.98 -4.57
N THR A 85 15.67 -11.29 -4.66
CA THR A 85 14.35 -11.88 -4.46
C THR A 85 14.25 -12.49 -3.07
N TYR A 86 13.26 -12.05 -2.30
CA TYR A 86 12.91 -12.62 -1.00
C TYR A 86 11.68 -13.51 -1.14
N ARG A 87 11.73 -14.69 -0.56
CA ARG A 87 10.61 -15.63 -0.53
C ARG A 87 10.21 -15.91 0.90
N CYS A 88 8.96 -15.61 1.26
CA CYS A 88 8.38 -16.08 2.50
C CYS A 88 7.61 -17.38 2.25
N THR A 89 7.90 -18.38 3.08
CA THR A 89 7.19 -19.65 3.14
C THR A 89 6.46 -19.71 4.48
N ILE A 90 5.13 -19.73 4.43
CA ILE A 90 4.26 -19.79 5.60
C ILE A 90 3.74 -21.22 5.71
N ASN A 91 4.26 -21.95 6.69
CA ASN A 91 3.90 -23.31 7.00
C ASN A 91 2.86 -23.31 8.11
N ARG A 92 1.63 -23.75 7.81
CA ARG A 92 0.50 -23.69 8.73
C ARG A 92 -0.12 -25.06 8.93
N THR A 93 -0.36 -25.42 10.19
CA THR A 93 -1.21 -26.54 10.58
C THR A 93 -2.55 -25.99 11.05
N LEU A 94 -3.62 -26.28 10.34
CA LEU A 94 -4.99 -25.96 10.71
C LEU A 94 -5.55 -27.11 11.57
N PHE A 95 -6.11 -26.78 12.72
CA PHE A 95 -6.77 -27.74 13.61
C PHE A 95 -8.26 -27.76 13.29
N LEU A 96 -8.67 -28.65 12.37
CA LEU A 96 -10.09 -28.88 12.08
C LEU A 96 -10.66 -29.93 13.06
N PRO A 97 -11.99 -29.99 13.24
CA PRO A 97 -12.60 -30.96 14.16
C PRO A 97 -12.36 -32.43 13.80
N GLN A 98 -12.06 -32.72 12.53
CA GLN A 98 -11.98 -34.08 11.99
C GLN A 98 -10.54 -34.55 11.79
N TYR A 99 -9.64 -33.65 11.37
CA TYR A 99 -8.24 -33.93 11.08
C TYR A 99 -7.42 -32.64 11.14
N GLU A 100 -6.09 -32.77 11.21
CA GLU A 100 -5.18 -31.64 11.04
C GLU A 100 -4.81 -31.49 9.57
N GLU A 101 -4.91 -30.27 9.04
CA GLU A 101 -4.56 -29.97 7.65
C GLU A 101 -3.28 -29.13 7.62
N HIS A 102 -2.29 -29.58 6.85
CA HIS A 102 -1.05 -28.84 6.63
C HIS A 102 -1.14 -28.06 5.32
N VAL A 103 -0.93 -26.76 5.41
CA VAL A 103 -0.97 -25.84 4.27
C VAL A 103 0.33 -25.04 4.25
N THR A 104 1.01 -25.08 3.11
CA THR A 104 2.20 -24.26 2.85
C THR A 104 1.85 -23.22 1.79
N VAL A 105 2.14 -21.96 2.08
CA VAL A 105 1.94 -20.84 1.15
C VAL A 105 3.27 -20.13 0.95
N GLU A 106 3.66 -19.96 -0.31
CA GLU A 106 4.85 -19.22 -0.68
C GLU A 106 4.47 -17.91 -1.38
N LYS A 107 5.19 -16.83 -1.05
CA LYS A 107 5.13 -15.56 -1.77
C LYS A 107 6.54 -15.05 -2.00
N GLU A 108 6.77 -14.54 -3.20
CA GLU A 108 8.04 -13.95 -3.60
C GLU A 108 7.86 -12.44 -3.77
N VAL A 109 8.87 -11.68 -3.35
CA VAL A 109 8.94 -10.22 -3.45
C VAL A 109 10.34 -9.85 -3.89
N GLU A 110 10.44 -9.03 -4.92
CA GLU A 110 11.70 -8.47 -5.39
C GLU A 110 11.98 -7.14 -4.68
N LEU A 111 13.13 -7.05 -4.03
CA LEU A 111 13.61 -5.83 -3.37
C LEU A 111 14.71 -5.20 -4.22
N ASN A 112 14.51 -3.94 -4.62
CA ASN A 112 15.52 -3.14 -5.30
C ASN A 112 16.00 -1.99 -4.43
N VAL A 113 17.25 -2.02 -3.98
CA VAL A 113 17.81 -0.99 -3.11
C VAL A 113 18.42 0.12 -3.98
N VAL A 114 17.88 1.32 -3.86
CA VAL A 114 18.33 2.51 -4.60
C VAL A 114 18.87 3.58 -3.64
N ALA A 115 19.82 4.39 -4.11
CA ALA A 115 20.44 5.44 -3.30
C ALA A 115 19.44 6.54 -2.89
N VAL A 116 18.45 6.80 -3.73
CA VAL A 116 17.40 7.78 -3.50
C VAL A 116 16.06 7.15 -3.83
N ALA A 117 15.10 7.25 -2.91
CA ALA A 117 13.74 6.75 -3.13
C ALA A 117 13.10 7.50 -4.30
N ASN A 118 12.75 6.78 -5.36
CA ASN A 118 12.00 7.34 -6.47
C ASN A 118 10.55 7.52 -6.06
N ARG A 119 9.94 8.67 -6.40
CA ARG A 119 8.49 8.83 -6.26
C ARG A 119 7.81 7.93 -7.29
N GLU A 120 6.86 7.12 -6.82
CA GLU A 120 6.01 6.31 -7.69
C GLU A 120 5.39 7.17 -8.79
N LEU A 121 5.56 6.78 -10.05
CA LEU A 121 5.07 7.56 -11.20
C LEU A 121 3.56 7.81 -11.11
N THR A 122 2.81 6.84 -10.60
CA THR A 122 1.36 6.93 -10.36
C THR A 122 1.00 8.05 -9.38
N VAL A 123 1.79 8.24 -8.31
CA VAL A 123 1.57 9.32 -7.32
C VAL A 123 1.79 10.68 -7.97
N VAL A 124 2.88 10.82 -8.75
CA VAL A 124 3.18 12.07 -9.47
C VAL A 124 2.08 12.40 -10.48
N ILE A 125 1.62 11.41 -11.25
CA ILE A 125 0.54 11.59 -12.23
C ILE A 125 -0.77 11.95 -11.52
N ALA A 126 -1.12 11.27 -10.42
CA ALA A 126 -2.34 11.55 -9.68
C ALA A 126 -2.36 12.99 -9.12
N GLU A 127 -1.22 13.47 -8.62
CA GLU A 127 -1.06 14.85 -8.16
C GLU A 127 -1.29 15.86 -9.29
N ILE A 128 -0.68 15.66 -10.46
CA ILE A 128 -0.89 16.53 -11.62
C ILE A 128 -2.35 16.49 -12.09
N MET A 129 -2.94 15.31 -12.20
CA MET A 129 -4.33 15.13 -12.65
C MET A 129 -5.32 15.80 -11.69
N MET A 130 -5.07 15.76 -10.38
CA MET A 130 -5.88 16.48 -9.39
C MET A 130 -5.88 17.99 -9.67
N TYR A 131 -4.71 18.61 -9.87
CA TYR A 131 -4.62 20.04 -10.17
C TYR A 131 -5.30 20.42 -11.49
N VAL A 132 -5.12 19.61 -12.54
CA VAL A 132 -5.78 19.83 -13.84
C VAL A 132 -7.30 19.81 -13.70
N LEU A 133 -7.85 18.83 -12.98
CA LEU A 133 -9.28 18.73 -12.74
C LEU A 133 -9.81 19.93 -11.95
N ILE A 134 -9.09 20.37 -10.92
CA ILE A 134 -9.48 21.56 -10.13
C ILE A 134 -9.54 22.80 -11.02
N VAL A 135 -8.51 23.05 -11.84
CA VAL A 135 -8.46 24.24 -12.71
C VAL A 135 -9.59 24.21 -13.75
N VAL A 136 -9.81 23.07 -14.40
CA VAL A 136 -10.87 22.93 -15.41
C VAL A 136 -12.25 23.14 -14.80
N LEU A 137 -12.53 22.53 -13.65
CA LEU A 137 -13.81 22.71 -12.94
C LEU A 137 -14.00 24.15 -12.48
N GLN A 138 -12.94 24.80 -11.99
CA GLN A 138 -12.99 26.19 -11.58
C GLN A 138 -13.31 27.12 -12.77
N LEU A 139 -12.63 26.91 -13.91
CA LEU A 139 -12.91 27.67 -15.14
C LEU A 139 -14.33 27.43 -15.64
N TRP A 140 -14.80 26.19 -15.59
CA TRP A 140 -16.17 25.83 -15.96
C TRP A 140 -17.20 26.54 -15.07
N LEU A 141 -17.00 26.51 -13.75
CA LEU A 141 -17.87 27.21 -12.80
C LEU A 141 -17.88 28.72 -13.05
N VAL A 142 -16.71 29.34 -13.26
CA VAL A 142 -16.61 30.76 -13.58
C VAL A 142 -17.35 31.08 -14.88
N LEU A 143 -17.21 30.25 -15.92
CA LEU A 143 -17.91 30.42 -17.18
C LEU A 143 -19.44 30.38 -16.99
N VAL A 144 -19.94 29.38 -16.26
CA VAL A 144 -21.37 29.26 -15.95
C VAL A 144 -21.86 30.44 -15.12
N LEU A 145 -21.09 30.88 -14.11
CA LEU A 145 -21.44 32.05 -13.29
C LEU A 145 -21.53 33.33 -14.13
N VAL A 146 -20.57 33.59 -15.02
CA VAL A 146 -20.60 34.77 -15.90
C VAL A 146 -21.76 34.69 -16.89
N TYR A 147 -22.02 33.51 -17.46
CA TYR A 147 -23.14 33.29 -18.38
C TYR A 147 -24.49 33.53 -17.69
N CYS A 148 -24.69 32.93 -16.51
CA CYS A 148 -25.90 33.13 -15.70
C CYS A 148 -26.03 34.59 -15.24
N TYR A 149 -24.94 35.22 -14.82
CA TYR A 149 -24.94 36.62 -14.39
C TYR A 149 -25.41 37.55 -15.52
N LYS A 150 -24.81 37.42 -16.72
CA LYS A 150 -25.21 38.20 -17.91
C LYS A 150 -26.66 37.99 -18.27
N LYS A 151 -27.11 36.72 -18.28
CA LYS A 151 -28.51 36.40 -18.59
C LYS A 151 -29.48 36.98 -17.57
N ILE A 152 -29.16 36.92 -16.28
CA ILE A 152 -30.01 37.47 -15.22
C ILE A 152 -30.01 38.99 -15.25
N SER A 153 -28.88 39.65 -15.53
CA SER A 153 -28.82 41.11 -15.62
C SER A 153 -29.71 41.62 -16.74
N GLU A 154 -29.67 41.01 -17.93
CA GLU A 154 -30.56 41.35 -19.04
C GLU A 154 -32.04 41.19 -18.67
N GLN A 155 -32.39 40.11 -17.97
CA GLN A 155 -33.76 39.90 -17.50
C GLN A 155 -34.20 40.91 -16.44
N ARG A 156 -33.28 41.36 -15.57
CA ARG A 156 -33.56 42.35 -14.53
C ARG A 156 -33.84 43.72 -15.15
N GLU A 157 -33.02 44.16 -16.09
CA GLU A 157 -33.22 45.40 -16.84
C GLU A 157 -34.57 45.40 -17.58
N ALA A 158 -34.93 44.29 -18.23
CA ALA A 158 -36.22 44.15 -18.91
C ALA A 158 -37.42 44.20 -17.94
N ARG A 159 -37.28 43.70 -16.72
CA ARG A 159 -38.33 43.74 -15.69
C ARG A 159 -38.50 45.15 -15.13
N ASP A 160 -37.42 45.86 -14.88
CA ASP A 160 -37.46 47.23 -14.35
C ASP A 160 -38.02 48.21 -15.40
N ALA A 161 -37.69 48.04 -16.69
CA ALA A 161 -38.30 48.80 -17.78
C ALA A 161 -39.83 48.58 -17.88
N ARG A 162 -40.30 47.33 -17.70
CA ARG A 162 -41.74 47.02 -17.68
C ARG A 162 -42.47 47.62 -16.48
N LYS A 163 -41.81 47.77 -15.33
CA LYS A 163 -42.40 48.43 -14.16
C LYS A 163 -42.52 49.94 -14.39
N ALA A 164 -41.46 50.58 -14.90
CA ALA A 164 -41.49 52.01 -15.22
C ALA A 164 -42.59 52.38 -16.23
N LEU A 165 -42.87 51.52 -17.21
CA LEU A 165 -43.98 51.72 -18.15
C LEU A 165 -45.37 51.57 -17.50
N ARG A 166 -45.50 50.75 -16.45
CA ARG A 166 -46.77 50.60 -15.70
C ARG A 166 -47.02 51.82 -14.81
N ASP A 167 -45.98 52.31 -14.14
CA ASP A 167 -46.06 53.47 -13.25
C ASP A 167 -46.36 54.79 -14.00
N GLN A 168 -46.15 54.84 -15.33
CA GLN A 168 -46.52 55.97 -16.19
C GLN A 168 -47.94 55.88 -16.77
N ALA A 169 -48.57 54.70 -16.69
CA ALA A 169 -49.89 54.43 -17.26
C ALA A 169 -51.03 54.55 -16.23
N GLU A 170 -50.70 54.81 -14.96
CA GLU A 170 -51.60 55.08 -13.84
C GLU A 170 -51.54 56.57 -13.49
#